data_AF-A0A7J6GVF5-F1
#
_entry.id   AF-A0A7J6GVF5-F1
#
_cell.length_a   1.000
_cell.length_b   1.000
_cell.length_c   1.000
_cell.angle_alpha   90.00
_cell.angle_beta   90.00
_cell.angle_gamma   90.00
#
_symmetry.space_group_name_H-M   'P 1'
#
loop_
_entity.id
_entity.type
_entity.pdbx_description
1 polymer ?
#
loop_
_entity_poly.entity_id
_entity_poly.type
_entity_poly.pdbx_seq_one_letter_code
_entity_poly.pdbx_strand_id
1 'polypeptide(L)'
;MIMGKSTTCRRGLFFESKLLCFSLLYLLTSLFLALYTSLSNTKCLFRSSPFEPLHTSLFTYPSSYGQHKYAISTLRSTCSSPVFFSDYLNVLKEIQDLSTQDYSPISSLKYMQRKAETFGGKFSAQKRFSFFDQSNVTEIPCGFFKDFPISDYDRNEMENCRGVVVVSAIFNDHDKIRQPKGLGSKTLDNVCFYMFIDDVTHKGLKYHKLVSENNNRIGAWRIVKVLSKDLYENPAMNGVIAKYLIHRLFPNVKFSIWVDAKLQLMVDPLLLIHGLVVSKNVDMAISKHPFYIHTMEEAMATLRWKKWWDVIGLRTQIETYCEFGLQPWSSNKLPYPSGSIHGID
;
A
#
# COMPACT_ATOMS: atom_id res chain seq x y z
N MET A 1 13.45 -66.98 55.44
CA MET A 1 13.87 -66.08 54.34
C MET A 1 12.72 -65.14 54.02
N ILE A 2 13.04 -63.93 53.60
CA ILE A 2 12.37 -62.64 53.87
C ILE A 2 11.06 -62.38 53.09
N MET A 3 10.15 -61.67 53.79
CA MET A 3 9.05 -60.76 53.42
C MET A 3 8.47 -60.69 51.99
N GLY A 4 7.15 -60.47 51.97
CA GLY A 4 6.47 -59.72 50.93
C GLY A 4 4.98 -59.46 51.25
N LYS A 5 4.67 -58.48 52.12
CA LYS A 5 3.31 -57.94 52.24
C LYS A 5 3.17 -56.78 51.25
N SER A 6 2.24 -56.94 50.30
CA SER A 6 1.84 -55.89 49.35
C SER A 6 0.96 -54.87 50.05
N THR A 7 1.43 -53.62 50.13
CA THR A 7 0.68 -52.48 50.65
C THR A 7 0.02 -51.74 49.49
N THR A 8 -1.30 -51.88 49.36
CA THR A 8 -2.10 -51.07 48.44
C THR A 8 -2.14 -49.62 48.89
N CYS A 9 -1.45 -48.75 48.15
CA CYS A 9 -1.47 -47.30 48.33
C CYS A 9 -2.79 -46.73 47.79
N ARG A 10 -3.70 -46.27 48.67
CA ARG A 10 -4.88 -45.49 48.26
C ARG A 10 -4.43 -44.10 47.82
N ARG A 11 -4.69 -43.76 46.55
CA ARG A 11 -4.52 -42.41 46.00
C ARG A 11 -5.43 -41.45 46.80
N GLY A 12 -4.84 -40.46 47.48
CA GLY A 12 -5.57 -39.57 48.37
C GLY A 12 -6.57 -38.67 47.64
N LEU A 13 -7.81 -38.61 48.14
CA LEU A 13 -8.94 -37.77 47.69
C LEU A 13 -8.59 -36.28 47.48
N PHE A 14 -7.51 -35.79 48.11
CA PHE A 14 -7.01 -34.42 47.94
C PHE A 14 -6.48 -34.11 46.54
N PHE A 15 -5.93 -35.09 45.81
CA PHE A 15 -5.43 -34.88 44.44
C PHE A 15 -6.56 -34.81 43.42
N GLU A 16 -7.64 -35.58 43.61
CA GLU A 16 -8.83 -35.53 42.75
C GLU A 16 -9.55 -34.19 42.90
N SER A 17 -9.66 -33.65 44.12
CA SER A 17 -10.28 -32.34 44.37
C SER A 17 -9.56 -31.18 43.64
N LYS A 18 -8.22 -31.21 43.54
CA LYS A 18 -7.47 -30.18 42.81
C LYS A 18 -7.64 -30.28 41.29
N LEU A 19 -7.58 -31.50 40.74
CA LEU A 19 -7.83 -31.75 39.32
C LEU A 19 -9.25 -31.32 38.91
N LEU A 20 -10.23 -31.59 39.77
CA LEU A 20 -11.62 -31.20 39.57
C LEU A 20 -11.79 -29.68 39.63
N CYS A 21 -11.06 -29.00 40.51
CA CYS A 21 -11.05 -27.54 40.59
C CYS A 21 -10.43 -26.89 39.33
N PHE A 22 -9.30 -27.42 38.83
CA PHE A 22 -8.71 -26.96 37.57
C PHE A 22 -9.61 -27.24 36.36
N SER A 23 -10.27 -28.41 36.31
CA SER A 23 -11.21 -28.70 35.24
C SER A 23 -12.44 -27.79 35.30
N LEU A 24 -12.94 -27.48 36.50
CA LEU A 24 -14.06 -26.56 36.68
C LEU A 24 -13.70 -25.14 36.26
N LEU A 25 -12.51 -24.66 36.62
CA LEU A 25 -12.01 -23.35 36.22
C LEU A 25 -11.81 -23.26 34.70
N TYR A 26 -11.27 -24.32 34.09
CA TYR A 26 -11.12 -24.41 32.64
C TYR A 26 -12.48 -24.44 31.93
N LEU A 27 -13.42 -25.22 32.45
CA LEU A 27 -14.80 -25.26 31.94
C LEU A 27 -15.44 -23.88 32.06
N LEU A 28 -15.31 -23.19 33.20
CA LEU A 28 -15.93 -21.89 33.42
C LEU A 28 -15.37 -20.82 32.49
N THR A 29 -14.05 -20.79 32.33
CA THR A 29 -13.36 -19.83 31.44
C THR A 29 -13.65 -20.11 29.97
N SER A 30 -13.66 -21.38 29.55
CA SER A 30 -14.03 -21.77 28.18
C SER A 30 -15.50 -21.52 27.87
N LEU A 31 -16.42 -21.76 28.83
CA LEU A 31 -17.85 -21.47 28.67
C LEU A 31 -18.10 -19.96 28.59
N PHE A 32 -17.41 -19.17 29.41
CA PHE A 32 -17.50 -17.71 29.36
C PHE A 32 -16.95 -17.15 28.04
N LEU A 33 -15.84 -17.70 27.54
CA LEU A 33 -15.28 -17.33 26.24
C LEU A 33 -16.22 -17.75 25.09
N ALA A 34 -16.80 -18.95 25.15
CA ALA A 34 -17.77 -19.43 24.18
C ALA A 34 -19.04 -18.56 24.18
N LEU A 35 -19.58 -18.24 25.34
CA LEU A 35 -20.73 -17.37 25.52
C LEU A 35 -20.43 -15.94 25.02
N TYR A 36 -19.25 -15.40 25.33
CA TYR A 36 -18.78 -14.11 24.81
C TYR A 36 -18.67 -14.11 23.29
N THR A 37 -18.09 -15.16 22.69
CA THR A 37 -18.01 -15.28 21.21
C THR A 37 -19.37 -15.48 20.55
N SER A 38 -20.32 -16.13 21.23
CA SER A 38 -21.68 -16.39 20.74
C SER A 38 -22.60 -15.17 20.85
N LEU A 39 -22.47 -14.36 21.90
CA LEU A 39 -23.25 -13.14 22.12
C LEU A 39 -22.61 -11.90 21.48
N SER A 40 -21.31 -11.95 21.20
CA SER A 40 -20.63 -10.87 20.52
C SER A 40 -21.03 -10.82 19.04
N ASN A 41 -21.77 -9.78 18.68
CA ASN A 41 -22.11 -9.46 17.28
C ASN A 41 -20.87 -9.29 16.38
N THR A 42 -19.67 -9.15 16.96
CA THR A 42 -18.44 -8.98 16.20
C THR A 42 -17.64 -10.26 16.01
N LYS A 43 -17.86 -11.37 16.75
CA LYS A 43 -17.04 -12.62 16.66
C LYS A 43 -15.51 -12.40 16.69
N CYS A 44 -15.01 -11.24 17.12
CA CYS A 44 -13.57 -10.93 17.09
C CYS A 44 -12.93 -11.26 18.44
N LEU A 45 -11.94 -12.13 18.44
CA LEU A 45 -10.99 -12.25 19.55
C LEU A 45 -9.91 -11.18 19.35
N PHE A 46 -9.96 -10.11 20.15
CA PHE A 46 -8.89 -9.10 20.17
C PHE A 46 -7.63 -9.71 20.78
N ARG A 47 -6.60 -9.93 19.95
CA ARG A 47 -5.27 -10.26 20.43
C ARG A 47 -4.50 -8.95 20.68
N SER A 48 -4.79 -8.28 21.79
CA SER A 48 -3.97 -7.14 22.22
C SER A 48 -2.62 -7.66 22.73
N SER A 49 -1.53 -7.30 22.07
CA SER A 49 -0.19 -7.48 22.64
C SER A 49 0.00 -6.44 23.76
N PRO A 50 0.48 -6.84 24.94
CA PRO A 50 0.78 -5.90 26.03
C PRO A 50 2.03 -5.02 25.74
N PHE A 51 2.77 -5.28 24.66
CA PHE A 51 4.09 -4.67 24.42
C PHE A 51 4.13 -3.55 23.38
N GLU A 52 3.09 -3.34 22.56
CA GLU A 52 3.02 -2.17 21.67
C GLU A 52 1.58 -1.66 21.49
N PRO A 53 1.29 -0.41 21.85
CA PRO A 53 0.00 0.18 21.56
C PRO A 53 -0.10 0.45 20.05
N LEU A 54 -0.99 -0.29 19.39
CA LEU A 54 -1.47 0.05 18.05
C LEU A 54 -2.11 1.45 18.11
N HIS A 55 -1.81 2.30 17.13
CA HIS A 55 -2.43 3.62 17.07
C HIS A 55 -3.96 3.49 16.95
N THR A 56 -4.67 4.28 17.76
CA THR A 56 -6.12 4.47 17.64
C THR A 56 -6.45 5.15 16.32
N SER A 57 -7.74 5.36 16.01
CA SER A 57 -8.14 6.00 14.75
C SER A 57 -7.40 7.33 14.56
N LEU A 58 -6.51 7.40 13.56
CA LEU A 58 -5.67 8.57 13.27
C LEU A 58 -6.47 9.83 12.99
N PHE A 59 -7.71 9.65 12.55
CA PHE A 59 -8.62 10.72 12.22
C PHE A 59 -10.06 10.23 12.35
N THR A 60 -10.95 11.12 12.78
CA THR A 60 -12.40 10.88 12.78
C THR A 60 -13.05 11.75 11.73
N TYR A 61 -13.81 11.13 10.84
CA TYR A 61 -14.55 11.86 9.82
C TYR A 61 -15.83 12.46 10.41
N PRO A 62 -16.22 13.68 9.98
CA PRO A 62 -17.53 14.22 10.31
C PRO A 62 -18.61 13.33 9.70
N SER A 63 -19.79 13.29 10.31
CA SER A 63 -20.92 12.48 9.83
C SER A 63 -21.35 12.80 8.41
N SER A 64 -21.08 14.02 7.92
CA SER A 64 -21.34 14.43 6.54
C SER A 64 -20.37 13.83 5.52
N TYR A 65 -19.27 13.20 5.94
CA TYR A 65 -18.27 12.60 5.06
C TYR A 65 -18.22 11.08 5.25
N GLY A 66 -18.72 10.34 4.26
CA GLY A 66 -18.55 8.90 4.21
C GLY A 66 -17.14 8.50 3.73
N GLN A 67 -16.43 7.69 4.51
CA GLN A 67 -15.13 7.12 4.10
C GLN A 67 -15.25 6.20 2.87
N HIS A 68 -16.45 5.69 2.59
CA HIS A 68 -16.73 4.83 1.45
C HIS A 68 -17.79 5.46 0.56
N LYS A 69 -17.44 5.73 -0.70
CA LYS A 69 -18.36 6.32 -1.69
C LYS A 69 -19.51 5.39 -2.10
N TYR A 70 -19.27 4.07 -2.07
CA TYR A 70 -20.20 3.04 -2.55
C TYR A 70 -20.47 1.93 -1.53
N ALA A 71 -20.19 2.14 -0.23
CA ALA A 71 -20.45 1.08 0.74
C ALA A 71 -21.96 0.89 0.92
N ILE A 72 -22.48 -0.19 0.34
CA ILE A 72 -23.69 -0.83 0.83
C ILE A 72 -23.33 -1.34 2.24
N SER A 73 -24.20 -1.09 3.22
CA SER A 73 -24.07 -1.67 4.56
C SER A 73 -24.04 -3.19 4.44
N THR A 74 -22.86 -3.81 4.47
CA THR A 74 -22.74 -5.25 4.59
C THR A 74 -22.76 -5.61 6.07
N LEU A 75 -23.63 -6.52 6.48
CA LEU A 75 -23.68 -7.18 7.81
C LEU A 75 -22.41 -8.00 8.14
N ARG A 76 -21.27 -7.74 7.49
CA ARG A 76 -20.00 -8.38 7.85
C ARG A 76 -19.54 -7.79 9.17
N SER A 77 -19.36 -8.66 10.16
CA SER A 77 -18.65 -8.36 11.39
C SER A 77 -17.27 -7.76 11.04
N THR A 78 -17.11 -6.46 11.26
CA THR A 78 -15.89 -5.71 10.97
C THR A 78 -14.86 -5.98 12.08
N CYS A 79 -14.33 -7.20 12.10
CA CYS A 79 -13.10 -7.47 12.83
C CYS A 79 -11.93 -6.82 12.09
N SER A 80 -11.72 -5.53 12.28
CA SER A 80 -10.45 -4.90 11.91
C SER A 80 -9.49 -5.03 13.09
N SER A 81 -8.98 -6.22 13.35
CA SER A 81 -7.76 -6.32 14.14
C SER A 81 -6.60 -6.01 13.22
N PRO A 82 -5.72 -5.06 13.55
CA PRO A 82 -4.47 -4.89 12.85
C PRO A 82 -3.74 -6.22 12.78
N VAL A 83 -3.12 -6.49 11.63
CA VAL A 83 -2.18 -7.61 11.53
C VAL A 83 -1.03 -7.27 12.48
N PHE A 84 -0.79 -8.13 13.46
CA PHE A 84 0.28 -7.97 14.44
C PHE A 84 1.57 -8.56 13.89
N PHE A 85 2.70 -7.90 14.16
CA PHE A 85 4.01 -8.32 13.68
C PHE A 85 5.01 -8.19 14.82
N SER A 86 5.47 -9.33 15.35
CA SER A 86 6.47 -9.38 16.42
C SER A 86 7.78 -8.69 16.04
N ASP A 87 8.07 -8.61 14.74
CA ASP A 87 9.35 -8.16 14.21
C ASP A 87 9.34 -6.67 13.81
N TYR A 88 8.31 -5.91 14.18
CA TYR A 88 8.16 -4.50 13.77
C TYR A 88 9.40 -3.65 14.06
N LEU A 89 9.93 -3.72 15.27
CA LEU A 89 11.13 -2.94 15.65
C LEU A 89 12.38 -3.36 14.86
N ASN A 90 12.51 -4.65 14.54
CA ASN A 90 13.61 -5.15 13.73
C ASN A 90 13.50 -4.62 12.30
N VAL A 91 12.30 -4.70 11.71
CA VAL A 91 12.01 -4.18 10.38
C VAL A 91 12.23 -2.67 10.31
N LEU A 92 11.76 -1.91 11.30
CA LEU A 92 11.97 -0.47 11.38
C LEU A 92 13.47 -0.14 11.34
N LYS A 93 14.27 -0.81 12.16
CA LYS A 93 15.72 -0.60 12.22
C LYS A 93 16.38 -0.92 10.88
N GLU A 94 16.07 -2.05 10.28
CA GLU A 94 16.64 -2.43 8.99
C GLU A 94 16.29 -1.43 7.88
N ILE A 95 15.04 -0.97 7.81
CA ILE A 95 14.63 0.05 6.84
C ILE A 95 15.36 1.38 7.08
N GLN A 96 15.57 1.78 8.34
CA GLN A 96 16.35 2.98 8.68
C GLN A 96 17.82 2.84 8.27
N ASP A 97 18.44 1.68 8.53
CA ASP A 97 19.81 1.39 8.14
C ASP A 97 19.94 1.43 6.60
N LEU A 98 19.01 0.83 5.86
CA LEU A 98 18.96 0.89 4.39
C LEU A 98 18.71 2.30 3.83
N SER A 99 18.05 3.15 4.60
CA SER A 99 17.76 4.54 4.23
C SER A 99 18.90 5.50 4.54
N THR A 100 19.80 5.11 5.45
CA THR A 100 21.00 5.88 5.85
C THR A 100 22.26 5.41 5.14
N GLN A 101 22.27 4.20 4.60
CA GLN A 101 23.30 3.74 3.68
C GLN A 101 23.31 4.64 2.43
N ASP A 102 24.25 5.58 2.41
CA ASP A 102 24.64 6.32 1.22
C ASP A 102 25.17 5.32 0.20
N TYR A 103 24.27 4.81 -0.67
CA TYR A 103 24.71 4.26 -1.93
C TYR A 103 25.41 5.41 -2.64
N SER A 104 26.73 5.27 -2.83
CA SER A 104 27.50 6.18 -3.68
C SER A 104 26.67 6.44 -4.92
N PRO A 105 26.40 7.72 -5.27
CA PRO A 105 25.44 8.03 -6.31
C PRO A 105 25.88 7.29 -7.55
N ILE A 106 25.12 6.27 -7.96
CA ILE A 106 25.15 5.76 -9.33
C ILE A 106 25.04 7.04 -10.15
N SER A 107 26.16 7.45 -10.75
CA SER A 107 26.40 8.74 -11.42
C SER A 107 25.12 9.57 -11.48
N SER A 108 24.87 10.40 -10.46
CA SER A 108 23.57 11.04 -10.15
C SER A 108 22.65 11.05 -11.37
N LEU A 109 21.65 10.15 -11.42
CA LEU A 109 20.78 9.98 -12.59
C LEU A 109 20.37 11.36 -13.11
N LYS A 110 20.92 11.77 -14.25
CA LYS A 110 20.61 13.07 -14.83
C LYS A 110 19.36 12.90 -15.64
N TYR A 111 18.37 13.72 -15.35
CA TYR A 111 17.12 13.71 -16.08
C TYR A 111 17.17 14.83 -17.09
N MET A 112 16.78 14.53 -18.34
CA MET A 112 16.71 15.54 -19.38
C MET A 112 15.78 16.67 -18.92
N GLN A 113 16.29 17.90 -18.96
CA GLN A 113 15.53 19.09 -18.57
C GLN A 113 15.16 19.87 -19.82
N ARG A 114 13.89 19.79 -20.22
CA ARG A 114 13.37 20.46 -21.41
C ARG A 114 11.98 20.96 -21.14
N LYS A 115 11.62 22.14 -21.64
CA LYS A 115 10.22 22.60 -21.60
C LYS A 115 9.44 22.00 -22.77
N ALA A 116 8.39 21.24 -22.49
CA ALA A 116 7.47 20.68 -23.47
C ALA A 116 6.01 20.75 -22.98
N GLU A 117 5.07 20.60 -23.91
CA GLU A 117 3.63 20.63 -23.59
C GLU A 117 3.14 19.35 -22.87
N THR A 118 3.88 18.25 -23.02
CA THR A 118 3.55 16.93 -22.44
C THR A 118 4.63 16.47 -21.48
N PHE A 119 4.23 15.73 -20.44
CA PHE A 119 5.17 15.23 -19.42
C PHE A 119 6.31 14.39 -20.01
N GLY A 120 5.98 13.43 -20.90
CA GLY A 120 6.94 12.50 -21.51
C GLY A 120 7.56 12.96 -22.84
N GLY A 121 7.14 14.11 -23.38
CA GLY A 121 7.59 14.58 -24.69
C GLY A 121 7.13 13.69 -25.86
N LYS A 122 7.63 14.01 -27.07
CA LYS A 122 7.28 13.31 -28.31
C LYS A 122 8.50 12.59 -28.90
N PHE A 123 8.79 11.39 -28.39
CA PHE A 123 9.86 10.52 -28.91
C PHE A 123 9.30 9.37 -29.75
N SER A 124 10.02 9.01 -30.82
CA SER A 124 9.82 7.77 -31.57
C SER A 124 10.14 6.54 -30.71
N ALA A 125 9.56 5.39 -31.05
CA ALA A 125 9.81 4.13 -30.31
C ALA A 125 11.29 3.75 -30.30
N GLN A 126 11.97 3.84 -31.45
CA GLN A 126 13.41 3.58 -31.59
C GLN A 126 14.24 4.44 -30.61
N LYS A 127 13.92 5.73 -30.51
CA LYS A 127 14.59 6.63 -29.56
C LYS A 127 14.26 6.29 -28.10
N ARG A 128 13.05 5.79 -27.80
CA ARG A 128 12.74 5.32 -26.44
C ARG A 128 13.56 4.09 -26.07
N PHE A 129 13.69 3.15 -27.00
CA PHE A 129 14.45 1.90 -26.77
C PHE A 129 15.94 2.13 -26.58
N SER A 130 16.53 3.14 -27.23
CA SER A 130 17.93 3.49 -26.97
C SER A 130 18.21 3.93 -25.54
N PHE A 131 17.19 4.25 -24.73
CA PHE A 131 17.36 4.59 -23.31
C PHE A 131 17.20 3.38 -22.37
N PHE A 132 16.84 2.20 -22.88
CA PHE A 132 16.74 0.99 -22.05
C PHE A 132 18.10 0.33 -21.82
N ASP A 133 19.06 0.54 -22.70
CA ASP A 133 20.45 0.13 -22.52
C ASP A 133 21.22 1.27 -21.84
N GLN A 134 21.45 1.14 -20.53
CA GLN A 134 21.99 2.21 -19.67
C GLN A 134 23.50 2.43 -19.83
N SER A 135 24.20 1.62 -20.62
CA SER A 135 25.67 1.60 -20.66
C SER A 135 26.33 2.92 -21.06
N ASN A 136 25.62 3.82 -21.76
CA ASN A 136 26.18 5.08 -22.28
C ASN A 136 25.25 6.32 -22.20
N VAL A 137 24.19 6.29 -21.38
CA VAL A 137 23.20 7.39 -21.35
C VAL A 137 23.61 8.47 -20.34
N THR A 138 23.89 9.68 -20.84
CA THR A 138 24.22 10.84 -20.00
C THR A 138 23.01 11.50 -19.35
N GLU A 139 21.83 11.44 -19.99
CA GLU A 139 20.57 11.99 -19.47
C GLU A 139 19.35 11.12 -19.88
N ILE A 140 18.40 10.90 -18.95
CA ILE A 140 17.22 10.05 -19.15
C ILE A 140 15.96 10.90 -19.31
N PRO A 141 15.12 10.67 -20.34
CA PRO A 141 13.84 11.37 -20.49
C PRO A 141 12.73 10.71 -19.64
N CYS A 142 12.61 11.09 -18.37
CA CYS A 142 11.75 10.39 -17.40
C CYS A 142 10.46 11.13 -16.97
N GLY A 143 9.95 12.08 -17.77
CA GLY A 143 8.59 12.61 -17.53
C GLY A 143 8.48 13.95 -16.79
N PHE A 144 9.50 14.81 -16.83
CA PHE A 144 9.46 16.17 -16.27
C PHE A 144 9.66 17.26 -17.32
N PHE A 145 9.24 17.02 -18.57
CA PHE A 145 9.31 18.09 -19.56
C PHE A 145 8.23 19.15 -19.40
N LYS A 146 7.15 18.76 -18.74
CA LYS A 146 6.17 19.66 -18.18
C LYS A 146 6.31 19.59 -16.66
N ASP A 147 6.41 20.74 -16.03
CA ASP A 147 6.48 20.80 -14.57
C ASP A 147 5.19 20.25 -13.97
N PHE A 148 5.35 19.44 -12.92
CA PHE A 148 4.20 19.01 -12.13
C PHE A 148 3.69 20.20 -11.31
N PRO A 149 2.43 20.63 -11.47
CA PRO A 149 1.97 21.95 -11.04
C PRO A 149 1.56 21.95 -9.56
N ILE A 150 2.57 21.87 -8.69
CA ILE A 150 2.47 21.94 -7.22
C ILE A 150 3.17 23.20 -6.70
N SER A 151 2.84 23.62 -5.49
CA SER A 151 3.47 24.77 -4.86
C SER A 151 4.95 24.50 -4.51
N ASP A 152 5.79 25.53 -4.48
CA ASP A 152 7.19 25.41 -4.05
C ASP A 152 7.30 24.96 -2.59
N TYR A 153 6.33 25.35 -1.76
CA TYR A 153 6.22 24.86 -0.38
C TYR A 153 6.04 23.34 -0.34
N ASP A 154 5.08 22.80 -1.10
CA ASP A 154 4.85 21.35 -1.15
C ASP A 154 6.06 20.63 -1.76
N ARG A 155 6.70 21.20 -2.78
CA ARG A 155 7.92 20.66 -3.38
C ARG A 155 9.05 20.51 -2.36
N ASN A 156 9.36 21.57 -1.61
CA ASN A 156 10.39 21.54 -0.56
C ASN A 156 10.07 20.49 0.51
N GLU A 157 8.80 20.38 0.89
CA GLU A 157 8.37 19.40 1.90
C GLU A 157 8.46 17.95 1.38
N MET A 158 8.21 17.73 0.09
CA MET A 158 8.39 16.44 -0.56
C MET A 158 9.87 16.07 -0.69
N GLU A 159 10.74 17.04 -0.98
CA GLU A 159 12.20 16.87 -0.97
C GLU A 159 12.75 16.55 0.42
N ASN A 160 12.14 17.07 1.48
CA ASN A 160 12.53 16.78 2.86
C ASN A 160 12.11 15.39 3.34
N CYS A 161 11.19 14.71 2.64
CA CYS A 161 10.82 13.34 2.98
C CYS A 161 11.99 12.39 2.70
N ARG A 162 12.32 11.55 3.68
CA ARG A 162 13.41 10.57 3.61
C ARG A 162 12.91 9.18 4.00
N GLY A 163 13.64 8.15 3.60
CA GLY A 163 13.34 6.76 3.94
C GLY A 163 12.16 6.22 3.13
N VAL A 164 10.93 6.38 3.62
CA VAL A 164 9.74 5.78 3.01
C VAL A 164 8.65 6.81 2.75
N VAL A 165 8.06 6.77 1.56
CA VAL A 165 6.86 7.53 1.23
C VAL A 165 5.70 6.63 0.79
N VAL A 166 4.50 6.91 1.30
CA VAL A 166 3.24 6.36 0.81
C VAL A 166 2.50 7.45 0.05
N VAL A 167 2.15 7.18 -1.19
CA VAL A 167 1.54 8.15 -2.10
C VAL A 167 0.21 7.63 -2.61
N SER A 168 -0.78 8.51 -2.64
CA SER A 168 -2.08 8.30 -3.28
C SER A 168 -2.51 9.59 -3.99
N ALA A 169 -3.54 9.50 -4.84
CA ALA A 169 -4.12 10.68 -5.48
C ALA A 169 -5.64 10.55 -5.67
N ILE A 170 -6.34 11.68 -5.56
CA ILE A 170 -7.77 11.80 -5.84
C ILE A 170 -7.97 13.04 -6.72
N PHE A 171 -8.45 12.83 -7.93
CA PHE A 171 -8.82 13.90 -8.84
C PHE A 171 -10.33 13.91 -9.05
N ASN A 172 -10.90 15.10 -9.23
CA ASN A 172 -12.31 15.34 -9.56
C ASN A 172 -13.32 14.70 -8.56
N ASP A 173 -12.96 14.64 -7.27
CA ASP A 173 -13.73 14.00 -6.17
C ASP A 173 -14.24 12.57 -6.52
N HIS A 174 -13.45 11.84 -7.33
CA HIS A 174 -13.83 10.48 -7.75
C HIS A 174 -13.84 9.50 -6.58
N ASP A 175 -13.00 9.70 -5.57
CA ASP A 175 -12.84 8.83 -4.41
C ASP A 175 -12.89 9.60 -3.09
N LYS A 176 -12.82 8.86 -1.98
CA LYS A 176 -12.80 9.42 -0.62
C LYS A 176 -11.49 9.06 0.06
N ILE A 177 -10.97 9.97 0.89
CA ILE A 177 -9.72 9.77 1.63
C ILE A 177 -9.97 8.69 2.68
N ARG A 178 -9.10 7.68 2.70
CA ARG A 178 -9.15 6.60 3.67
C ARG A 178 -7.89 6.62 4.52
N GLN A 179 -8.04 6.66 5.84
CA GLN A 179 -6.88 6.54 6.73
C GLN A 179 -6.25 5.14 6.63
N PRO A 180 -4.91 5.03 6.63
CA PRO A 180 -4.26 3.74 6.82
C PRO A 180 -4.64 3.15 8.19
N LYS A 181 -4.67 1.83 8.28
CA LYS A 181 -4.95 1.07 9.49
C LYS A 181 -3.77 0.17 9.84
N GLY A 182 -3.63 -0.12 11.12
CA GLY A 182 -2.59 -1.02 11.62
C GLY A 182 -1.18 -0.47 11.47
N LEU A 183 -1.02 0.85 11.64
CA LEU A 183 0.30 1.46 11.70
C LEU A 183 0.96 1.15 13.04
N GLY A 184 2.23 0.77 12.99
CA GLY A 184 3.10 0.63 14.15
C GLY A 184 3.35 1.97 14.83
N SER A 185 3.82 1.90 16.07
CA SER A 185 3.93 3.04 16.98
C SER A 185 4.81 4.18 16.44
N LYS A 186 5.83 3.85 15.64
CA LYS A 186 6.84 4.78 15.09
C LYS A 186 6.63 5.09 13.60
N THR A 187 5.60 4.53 12.97
CA THR A 187 5.47 4.60 11.52
C THR A 187 5.22 6.03 11.03
N LEU A 188 4.41 6.81 11.74
CA LEU A 188 4.14 8.21 11.36
C LEU A 188 5.37 9.12 11.49
N ASP A 189 6.36 8.74 12.30
CA ASP A 189 7.61 9.49 12.45
C ASP A 189 8.62 9.16 11.34
N ASN A 190 8.47 7.99 10.70
CA ASN A 190 9.45 7.41 9.77
C ASN A 190 8.93 7.27 8.33
N VAL A 191 7.63 7.45 8.12
CA VAL A 191 6.98 7.28 6.82
C VAL A 191 6.15 8.50 6.51
N CYS A 192 6.41 9.12 5.36
CA CYS A 192 5.61 10.25 4.91
C CYS A 192 4.40 9.77 4.11
N PHE A 193 3.21 10.32 4.38
CA PHE A 193 1.98 9.99 3.67
C PHE A 193 1.51 11.21 2.87
N TYR A 194 1.41 11.08 1.55
CA TYR A 194 1.06 12.16 0.64
C TYR A 194 -0.17 11.80 -0.21
N MET A 195 -1.11 12.75 -0.30
CA MET A 195 -2.32 12.65 -1.10
C MET A 195 -2.37 13.82 -2.07
N PHE A 196 -2.20 13.54 -3.36
CA PHE A 196 -2.35 14.54 -4.41
C PHE A 196 -3.83 14.76 -4.73
N ILE A 197 -4.27 16.02 -4.74
CA ILE A 197 -5.65 16.37 -5.07
C ILE A 197 -5.73 17.58 -5.99
N ASP A 198 -6.82 17.70 -6.74
CA ASP A 198 -7.14 18.90 -7.51
C ASP A 198 -8.04 19.90 -6.77
N ASP A 199 -8.27 21.05 -7.40
CA ASP A 199 -9.19 22.08 -6.94
C ASP A 199 -10.60 21.57 -6.65
N VAL A 200 -11.11 20.66 -7.49
CA VAL A 200 -12.46 20.10 -7.35
C VAL A 200 -12.54 19.26 -6.08
N THR A 201 -11.61 18.32 -5.91
CA THR A 201 -11.54 17.47 -4.72
C THR A 201 -11.31 18.32 -3.46
N HIS A 202 -10.42 19.32 -3.53
CA HIS A 202 -10.15 20.21 -2.41
C HIS A 202 -11.39 21.01 -1.97
N LYS A 203 -12.20 21.50 -2.92
CA LYS A 203 -13.49 22.14 -2.61
C LYS A 203 -14.45 21.17 -1.92
N GLY A 204 -14.52 19.92 -2.37
CA GLY A 204 -15.30 18.87 -1.72
C GLY A 204 -14.86 18.62 -0.28
N LEU A 205 -13.55 18.50 -0.03
CA LEU A 205 -13.00 18.32 1.31
C LEU A 205 -13.28 19.53 2.22
N LYS A 206 -13.19 20.76 1.70
CA LYS A 206 -13.56 21.99 2.43
C LYS A 206 -15.06 22.01 2.77
N TYR A 207 -15.93 21.64 1.84
CA TYR A 207 -17.38 21.54 2.07
C TYR A 207 -17.71 20.59 3.23
N HIS A 208 -17.01 19.45 3.28
CA HIS A 208 -17.13 18.48 4.37
C HIS A 208 -16.35 18.86 5.64
N LYS A 209 -15.75 20.05 5.71
CA LYS A 209 -14.97 20.56 6.85
C LYS A 209 -13.79 19.66 7.24
N LEU A 210 -13.17 19.00 6.26
CA LEU A 210 -12.01 18.13 6.48
C LEU A 210 -10.67 18.86 6.40
N VAL A 211 -10.62 19.93 5.61
CA VAL A 211 -9.43 20.75 5.40
C VAL A 211 -9.76 22.18 5.80
N SER A 212 -8.85 22.82 6.53
CA SER A 212 -8.90 24.25 6.83
C SER A 212 -7.77 24.98 6.09
N GLU A 213 -7.83 26.30 6.02
CA GLU A 213 -6.83 27.09 5.26
C GLU A 213 -5.41 26.96 5.82
N ASN A 214 -5.29 26.66 7.12
CA ASN A 214 -4.01 26.59 7.83
C ASN A 214 -3.55 25.15 8.10
N ASN A 215 -4.36 24.14 7.76
CA ASN A 215 -4.01 22.73 7.97
C ASN A 215 -4.27 21.90 6.71
N ASN A 216 -3.17 21.53 6.08
CA ASN A 216 -3.05 20.69 4.90
C ASN A 216 -2.83 19.20 5.26
N ARG A 217 -3.19 18.76 6.47
CA ARG A 217 -3.19 17.34 6.86
C ARG A 217 -4.58 16.83 7.22
N ILE A 218 -4.88 15.60 6.81
CA ILE A 218 -6.07 14.84 7.19
C ILE A 218 -5.62 13.48 7.72
N GLY A 219 -5.53 13.35 9.04
CA GLY A 219 -4.95 12.17 9.69
C GLY A 219 -3.49 11.98 9.28
N ALA A 220 -3.15 10.80 8.75
CA ALA A 220 -1.81 10.52 8.24
C ALA A 220 -1.47 11.37 7.00
N TRP A 221 -2.45 11.63 6.14
CA TRP A 221 -2.22 12.19 4.81
C TRP A 221 -1.92 13.68 4.85
N ARG A 222 -0.75 14.07 4.34
CA ARG A 222 -0.49 15.42 3.88
C ARG A 222 -1.12 15.63 2.51
N ILE A 223 -1.92 16.66 2.38
CA ILE A 223 -2.62 17.03 1.16
C ILE A 223 -1.70 17.92 0.32
N VAL A 224 -1.45 17.52 -0.92
CA VAL A 224 -0.74 18.32 -1.91
C VAL A 224 -1.70 18.71 -3.01
N LYS A 225 -1.86 20.01 -3.20
CA LYS A 225 -2.78 20.56 -4.20
C LYS A 225 -2.07 20.65 -5.54
N VAL A 226 -2.69 20.09 -6.58
CA VAL A 226 -2.20 20.10 -7.95
C VAL A 226 -3.11 20.99 -8.78
N LEU A 227 -2.55 21.99 -9.48
CA LEU A 227 -3.35 22.91 -10.29
C LEU A 227 -3.86 22.20 -11.54
N SER A 228 -5.19 22.11 -11.67
CA SER A 228 -5.84 21.35 -12.75
C SER A 228 -5.60 21.92 -14.14
N LYS A 229 -5.34 23.24 -14.25
CA LYS A 229 -5.21 23.95 -15.54
C LYS A 229 -4.10 23.36 -16.41
N ASP A 230 -3.06 22.83 -15.79
CA ASP A 230 -1.88 22.30 -16.49
C ASP A 230 -1.89 20.77 -16.59
N LEU A 231 -3.02 20.12 -16.31
CA LEU A 231 -3.19 18.68 -16.34
C LEU A 231 -4.04 18.21 -17.53
N TYR A 232 -4.20 16.89 -17.70
CA TYR A 232 -5.08 16.33 -18.73
C TYR A 232 -6.54 16.58 -18.37
N GLU A 233 -7.39 16.76 -19.39
CA GLU A 233 -8.85 16.88 -19.23
C GLU A 233 -9.44 15.66 -18.52
N ASN A 234 -8.90 14.46 -18.81
CA ASN A 234 -9.31 13.24 -18.13
C ASN A 234 -8.64 13.14 -16.74
N PRO A 235 -9.40 13.24 -15.63
CA PRO A 235 -8.84 13.19 -14.28
C PRO A 235 -8.17 11.85 -13.94
N ALA A 236 -8.59 10.74 -14.57
CA ALA A 236 -7.94 9.44 -14.38
C ALA A 236 -6.49 9.45 -14.87
N MET A 237 -6.18 10.19 -15.94
CA MET A 237 -4.80 10.34 -16.45
C MET A 237 -3.93 11.16 -15.48
N ASN A 238 -4.51 12.05 -14.69
CA ASN A 238 -3.76 12.88 -13.74
C ASN A 238 -3.24 12.06 -12.56
N GLY A 239 -4.01 11.08 -12.09
CA GLY A 239 -3.53 10.10 -11.11
C GLY A 239 -2.37 9.27 -11.64
N VAL A 240 -2.36 8.95 -12.93
CA VAL A 240 -1.28 8.20 -13.58
C VAL A 240 0.03 8.97 -13.61
N ILE A 241 -0.01 10.30 -13.80
CA ILE A 241 1.20 11.15 -13.72
C ILE A 241 1.82 11.06 -12.33
N ALA A 242 1.04 11.32 -11.28
CA ALA A 242 1.54 11.28 -9.90
C ALA A 242 2.11 9.90 -9.55
N LYS A 243 1.47 8.82 -10.03
CA LYS A 243 1.92 7.43 -9.85
C LYS A 243 3.29 7.17 -10.46
N TYR A 244 3.52 7.59 -11.71
CA TYR A 244 4.78 7.31 -12.40
C TYR A 244 5.92 8.25 -11.97
N LEU A 245 5.61 9.45 -11.48
CA LEU A 245 6.61 10.47 -11.17
C LEU A 245 7.10 10.48 -9.72
N ILE A 246 6.71 9.51 -8.88
CA ILE A 246 7.09 9.48 -7.45
C ILE A 246 8.60 9.65 -7.26
N HIS A 247 9.42 8.92 -8.04
CA HIS A 247 10.89 8.96 -7.97
C HIS A 247 11.50 10.36 -8.25
N ARG A 248 10.76 11.24 -8.94
CA ARG A 248 11.17 12.62 -9.22
C ARG A 248 10.57 13.62 -8.25
N LEU A 249 9.34 13.34 -7.80
CA LEU A 249 8.61 14.14 -6.84
C LEU A 249 9.21 14.01 -5.41
N PHE A 250 9.80 12.87 -5.11
CA PHE A 250 10.44 12.55 -3.82
C PHE A 250 11.87 12.08 -4.07
N PRO A 251 12.81 12.98 -4.41
CA PRO A 251 14.16 12.58 -4.83
C PRO A 251 15.01 11.97 -3.70
N ASN A 252 14.66 12.20 -2.44
CA ASN A 252 15.46 11.79 -1.27
C ASN A 252 14.86 10.59 -0.50
N VAL A 253 13.83 9.94 -1.04
CA VAL A 253 13.24 8.73 -0.44
C VAL A 253 13.92 7.47 -0.96
N LYS A 254 14.08 6.47 -0.10
CA LYS A 254 14.67 5.17 -0.47
C LYS A 254 13.62 4.22 -1.04
N PHE A 255 12.43 4.21 -0.45
CA PHE A 255 11.33 3.35 -0.85
C PHE A 255 10.06 4.16 -1.05
N SER A 256 9.19 3.69 -1.95
CA SER A 256 7.88 4.28 -2.16
C SER A 256 6.80 3.23 -2.33
N ILE A 257 5.58 3.56 -1.87
CA ILE A 257 4.38 2.74 -2.06
C ILE A 257 3.33 3.61 -2.71
N TRP A 258 2.82 3.18 -3.86
CA TRP A 258 1.61 3.75 -4.45
C TRP A 258 0.38 2.99 -3.97
N VAL A 259 -0.61 3.71 -3.44
CA VAL A 259 -1.92 3.17 -3.05
C VAL A 259 -3.00 3.88 -3.87
N ASP A 260 -3.81 3.11 -4.60
CA ASP A 260 -5.00 3.65 -5.27
C ASP A 260 -6.02 4.10 -4.21
N ALA A 261 -6.57 5.31 -4.36
CA ALA A 261 -7.44 5.93 -3.36
C ALA A 261 -8.74 5.15 -3.07
N LYS A 262 -9.18 4.28 -3.98
CA LYS A 262 -10.31 3.38 -3.73
C LYS A 262 -9.99 2.27 -2.72
N LEU A 263 -8.70 2.03 -2.46
CA LEU A 263 -8.19 1.04 -1.51
C LEU A 263 -7.89 1.70 -0.16
N GLN A 264 -7.81 0.86 0.87
CA GLN A 264 -7.34 1.28 2.19
C GLN A 264 -6.08 0.49 2.50
N LEU A 265 -5.02 1.19 2.94
CA LEU A 265 -3.80 0.53 3.41
C LEU A 265 -4.08 -0.11 4.77
N MET A 266 -4.04 -1.44 4.82
CA MET A 266 -4.40 -2.23 6.01
C MET A 266 -3.21 -2.83 6.76
N VAL A 267 -2.02 -2.75 6.15
CA VAL A 267 -0.77 -3.29 6.67
C VAL A 267 0.23 -2.15 6.74
N ASP A 268 1.06 -2.14 7.79
CA ASP A 268 2.09 -1.14 7.95
C ASP A 268 3.02 -1.07 6.71
N PRO A 269 3.28 0.13 6.16
CA PRO A 269 4.11 0.29 4.98
C PRO A 269 5.54 -0.24 5.15
N LEU A 270 6.14 -0.15 6.34
CA LEU A 270 7.49 -0.67 6.60
C LEU A 270 7.54 -2.18 6.39
N LEU A 271 6.51 -2.88 6.86
CA LEU A 271 6.40 -4.33 6.75
C LEU A 271 6.08 -4.77 5.32
N LEU A 272 5.28 -3.99 4.58
CA LEU A 272 5.03 -4.26 3.17
C LEU A 272 6.32 -4.17 2.36
N ILE A 273 7.12 -3.11 2.56
CA ILE A 273 8.41 -2.96 1.88
C ILE A 273 9.36 -4.09 2.28
N HIS A 274 9.48 -4.37 3.57
CA HIS A 274 10.36 -5.43 4.04
C HIS A 274 9.96 -6.79 3.46
N GLY A 275 8.69 -7.17 3.57
CA GLY A 275 8.20 -8.49 3.16
C GLY A 275 8.12 -8.70 1.64
N LEU A 276 7.91 -7.64 0.86
CA LEU A 276 7.69 -7.75 -0.59
C LEU A 276 8.90 -7.35 -1.42
N VAL A 277 9.78 -6.50 -0.89
CA VAL A 277 10.90 -5.89 -1.63
C VAL A 277 12.23 -6.30 -1.00
N VAL A 278 12.49 -5.90 0.25
CA VAL A 278 13.81 -6.09 0.89
C VAL A 278 14.14 -7.57 1.09
N SER A 279 13.27 -8.31 1.77
CA SER A 279 13.48 -9.74 2.05
C SER A 279 13.51 -10.62 0.80
N LYS A 280 12.98 -10.12 -0.32
CA LYS A 280 12.98 -10.80 -1.62
C LYS A 280 14.14 -10.36 -2.51
N ASN A 281 14.90 -9.33 -2.09
CA ASN A 281 15.97 -8.72 -2.84
C ASN A 281 15.55 -8.37 -4.28
N VAL A 282 14.42 -7.66 -4.42
CA VAL A 282 13.89 -7.18 -5.70
C VAL A 282 13.74 -5.66 -5.69
N ASP A 283 13.77 -5.03 -6.86
CA ASP A 283 13.63 -3.57 -6.98
C ASP A 283 12.20 -3.07 -6.80
N MET A 284 11.21 -3.90 -7.14
CA MET A 284 9.80 -3.52 -7.13
C MET A 284 8.89 -4.73 -6.91
N ALA A 285 7.80 -4.50 -6.18
CA ALA A 285 6.67 -5.41 -6.09
C ALA A 285 5.41 -4.76 -6.66
N ILE A 286 4.64 -5.52 -7.45
CA ILE A 286 3.37 -5.08 -8.04
C ILE A 286 2.31 -6.15 -7.77
N SER A 287 1.08 -5.73 -7.49
CA SER A 287 -0.04 -6.67 -7.33
C SER A 287 -0.30 -7.43 -8.63
N LYS A 288 -0.39 -8.75 -8.52
CA LYS A 288 -0.85 -9.61 -9.62
C LYS A 288 -2.33 -9.36 -9.87
N HIS A 289 -2.70 -9.15 -11.12
CA HIS A 289 -4.11 -9.06 -11.48
C HIS A 289 -4.81 -10.42 -11.21
N PRO A 290 -6.01 -10.44 -10.59
CA PRO A 290 -6.61 -11.67 -10.10
C PRO A 290 -7.07 -12.64 -11.19
N PHE A 291 -7.42 -12.11 -12.38
CA PHE A 291 -7.97 -12.92 -13.49
C PHE A 291 -7.02 -12.98 -14.68
N TYR A 292 -6.76 -11.82 -15.29
CA TYR A 292 -5.92 -11.71 -16.48
C TYR A 292 -4.44 -11.83 -16.15
N ILE A 293 -3.72 -12.58 -16.99
CA ILE A 293 -2.30 -12.89 -16.82
C ILE A 293 -1.44 -12.06 -17.80
N HIS A 294 -2.04 -11.49 -18.84
CA HIS A 294 -1.33 -10.66 -19.80
C HIS A 294 -2.10 -9.42 -20.28
N THR A 295 -1.37 -8.43 -20.78
CA THR A 295 -1.91 -7.14 -21.22
C THR A 295 -2.99 -7.26 -22.29
N MET A 296 -2.85 -8.20 -23.25
CA MET A 296 -3.87 -8.35 -24.30
C MET A 296 -5.23 -8.83 -23.77
N GLU A 297 -5.26 -9.68 -22.74
CA GLU A 297 -6.51 -10.10 -22.08
C GLU A 297 -7.20 -8.88 -21.44
N GLU A 298 -6.47 -8.05 -20.70
CA GLU A 298 -7.00 -6.83 -20.10
C GLU A 298 -7.46 -5.83 -21.16
N ALA A 299 -6.77 -5.72 -22.29
CA ALA A 299 -7.18 -4.86 -23.40
C ALA A 299 -8.49 -5.35 -24.04
N MET A 300 -8.62 -6.66 -24.29
CA MET A 300 -9.87 -7.25 -24.79
C MET A 300 -11.01 -7.07 -23.79
N ALA A 301 -10.75 -7.23 -22.49
CA ALA A 301 -11.74 -7.00 -21.44
C ALA A 301 -12.16 -5.52 -21.36
N THR A 302 -11.21 -4.60 -21.47
CA THR A 302 -11.45 -3.15 -21.51
C THR A 302 -12.38 -2.77 -22.67
N LEU A 303 -12.16 -3.35 -23.85
CA LEU A 303 -13.04 -3.20 -25.01
C LEU A 303 -14.44 -3.76 -24.74
N ARG A 304 -14.54 -5.01 -24.28
CA ARG A 304 -15.82 -5.69 -24.00
C ARG A 304 -16.66 -4.92 -22.99
N TRP A 305 -16.02 -4.39 -21.95
CA TRP A 305 -16.68 -3.62 -20.89
C TRP A 305 -16.88 -2.15 -21.22
N LYS A 306 -16.47 -1.70 -22.42
CA LYS A 306 -16.55 -0.29 -22.85
C LYS A 306 -15.95 0.68 -21.81
N LYS A 307 -14.90 0.24 -21.11
CA LYS A 307 -14.19 1.05 -20.11
C LYS A 307 -13.43 2.21 -20.75
N TRP A 308 -13.05 2.05 -22.02
CA TRP A 308 -12.39 3.07 -22.83
C TRP A 308 -13.18 3.29 -24.11
N TRP A 309 -13.42 4.55 -24.46
CA TRP A 309 -14.27 4.91 -25.60
C TRP A 309 -13.51 4.84 -26.93
N ASP A 310 -12.20 5.13 -26.93
CA ASP A 310 -11.38 5.10 -28.14
C ASP A 310 -10.87 3.69 -28.43
N VAL A 311 -11.78 2.90 -29.02
CA VAL A 311 -11.54 1.51 -29.44
C VAL A 311 -10.42 1.42 -30.47
N ILE A 312 -10.32 2.40 -31.37
CA ILE A 312 -9.31 2.42 -32.43
C ILE A 312 -7.93 2.65 -31.81
N GLY A 313 -7.79 3.66 -30.94
CA GLY A 313 -6.54 3.94 -30.24
C GLY A 313 -6.08 2.76 -29.37
N LEU A 314 -7.01 2.08 -28.67
CA LEU A 314 -6.65 0.89 -27.91
C LEU A 314 -6.15 -0.25 -28.81
N ARG A 315 -6.78 -0.47 -29.96
CA ARG A 315 -6.30 -1.45 -30.95
C ARG A 315 -4.91 -1.08 -31.45
N THR A 316 -4.72 0.15 -31.93
CA THR A 316 -3.44 0.65 -32.43
C THR A 316 -2.34 0.52 -31.38
N GLN A 317 -2.63 0.80 -30.11
CA GLN A 317 -1.67 0.64 -29.02
C GLN A 317 -1.24 -0.82 -28.83
N ILE A 318 -2.18 -1.75 -28.90
CA ILE A 318 -1.92 -3.18 -28.76
C ILE A 318 -1.14 -3.73 -29.96
N GLU A 319 -1.50 -3.33 -31.18
CA GLU A 319 -0.76 -3.67 -32.40
C GLU A 319 0.68 -3.14 -32.33
N THR A 320 0.85 -1.89 -31.90
CA THR A 320 2.16 -1.27 -31.68
C THR A 320 3.01 -2.06 -30.68
N TYR A 321 2.42 -2.57 -29.60
CA TYR A 321 3.16 -3.42 -28.66
C TYR A 321 3.61 -4.73 -29.31
N CYS A 322 2.75 -5.38 -30.09
CA CYS A 322 3.12 -6.58 -30.86
C CYS A 322 4.28 -6.31 -31.82
N GLU A 323 4.19 -5.21 -32.59
CA GLU A 323 5.22 -4.79 -33.55
C GLU A 323 6.58 -4.58 -32.86
N PHE A 324 6.58 -4.09 -31.62
CA PHE A 324 7.78 -3.90 -30.82
C PHE A 324 8.16 -5.09 -29.92
N GLY A 325 7.63 -6.28 -30.22
CA GLY A 325 8.11 -7.54 -29.64
C GLY A 325 7.33 -8.02 -28.42
N LEU A 326 6.18 -7.42 -28.07
CA LEU A 326 5.26 -8.00 -27.09
C LEU A 326 4.70 -9.32 -27.64
N GLN A 327 5.31 -10.43 -27.24
CA GLN A 327 4.85 -11.77 -27.62
C GLN A 327 3.60 -12.16 -26.82
N PRO A 328 2.69 -13.00 -27.37
CA PRO A 328 1.58 -13.60 -26.64
C PRO A 328 2.04 -14.28 -25.36
N TRP A 329 1.15 -14.38 -24.38
CA TRP A 329 1.49 -15.09 -23.15
C TRP A 329 1.77 -16.58 -23.42
N SER A 330 2.73 -17.14 -22.69
CA SER A 330 3.02 -18.57 -22.67
C SER A 330 3.49 -18.99 -21.29
N SER A 331 3.40 -20.29 -20.98
CA SER A 331 3.90 -20.85 -19.71
C SER A 331 5.40 -20.58 -19.50
N ASN A 332 6.18 -20.37 -20.56
CA ASN A 332 7.60 -20.03 -20.48
C ASN A 332 7.85 -18.62 -19.89
N LYS A 333 6.77 -17.83 -19.70
CA LYS A 333 6.79 -16.52 -19.04
C LYS A 333 6.28 -16.58 -17.58
N LEU A 334 5.82 -17.76 -17.13
CA LEU A 334 5.43 -18.03 -15.73
C LEU A 334 6.67 -18.42 -14.90
N PRO A 335 6.72 -18.06 -13.61
CA PRO A 335 7.03 -16.70 -13.22
C PRO A 335 8.34 -16.65 -12.40
N TYR A 336 8.81 -15.44 -12.06
CA TYR A 336 9.58 -15.17 -10.84
C TYR A 336 8.64 -14.63 -9.73
N PRO A 337 7.62 -15.37 -9.23
CA PRO A 337 6.82 -14.86 -8.14
C PRO A 337 7.61 -15.01 -6.83
N SER A 338 7.47 -14.06 -5.92
CA SER A 338 7.93 -14.20 -4.52
C SER A 338 7.09 -15.18 -3.68
N GLY A 339 6.36 -16.09 -4.34
CA GLY A 339 5.37 -17.00 -3.76
C GLY A 339 5.43 -18.41 -4.35
N SER A 340 6.61 -19.03 -4.38
CA SER A 340 6.71 -20.47 -4.17
C SER A 340 6.66 -20.72 -2.67
N ILE A 341 5.45 -20.80 -2.11
CA ILE A 341 5.27 -21.50 -0.83
C ILE A 341 5.46 -22.98 -1.20
N HIS A 342 6.70 -23.46 -1.13
CA HIS A 342 6.91 -24.90 -0.95
C HIS A 342 6.19 -25.27 0.34
N GLY A 343 5.33 -26.29 0.24
CA GLY A 343 4.55 -26.80 1.35
C GLY A 343 5.43 -27.04 2.56
N ILE A 344 5.02 -26.45 3.68
CA ILE A 344 5.31 -27.04 4.99
C ILE A 344 4.21 -28.10 5.14
N ASP A 345 4.59 -29.36 4.93
CA ASP A 345 3.96 -30.48 5.64
C ASP A 345 4.43 -30.46 7.10
#